data_AF-A0A8T3ZV86-F1
#
_entry.id   AF-A0A8T3ZV86-F1
#
_cell.length_a   1.000
_cell.length_b   1.000
_cell.length_c   1.000
_cell.angle_alpha   90.00
_cell.angle_beta   90.00
_cell.angle_gamma   90.00
#
_symmetry.space_group_name_H-M   'P 1'
#
loop_
_entity.id
_entity.type
_entity.pdbx_description
1 polymer ?
#
loop_
_entity_poly.entity_id
_entity_poly.type
_entity_poly.pdbx_seq_one_letter_code
_entity_poly.pdbx_strand_id
1 'polypeptide(L)' 'MPTHGSITKAGKVRGQTPKVEGRKKISVSSSLRNKSNFKKRFVLHRTPGQNKPGQRKRKR' A
#
# COMPACT_ATOMS: atom_id res chain seq x y z
N MET A 1 22.02 -38.05 0.46
CA MET A 1 21.43 -36.70 0.64
C MET A 1 21.17 -36.49 2.13
N PRO A 2 21.58 -35.38 2.74
CA PRO A 2 21.17 -35.05 4.10
C PRO A 2 19.67 -34.73 4.09
N THR A 3 18.87 -35.55 4.79
CA THR A 3 17.41 -35.45 4.88
C THR A 3 16.94 -34.33 5.82
N HIS A 4 17.84 -33.82 6.67
CA HIS A 4 17.53 -32.84 7.71
C HIS A 4 18.37 -31.58 7.53
N GLY A 5 17.78 -30.54 6.95
CA GLY A 5 18.38 -29.21 6.85
C GLY A 5 18.34 -28.45 8.18
N SER A 6 19.10 -27.36 8.29
CA SER A 6 19.12 -26.53 9.51
C SER A 6 17.80 -25.75 9.69
N ILE A 7 17.08 -26.07 10.76
CA ILE A 7 15.80 -25.43 11.15
C ILE A 7 16.02 -24.01 11.73
N THR A 8 17.26 -23.66 12.07
CA THR A 8 17.63 -22.42 12.79
C THR A 8 17.21 -21.11 12.11
N LYS A 9 16.94 -21.15 10.79
CA LYS A 9 16.51 -19.97 10.02
C LYS A 9 14.99 -19.77 10.01
N ALA A 10 14.22 -20.72 10.52
CA ALA A 10 12.77 -20.64 10.55
C ALA A 10 12.31 -19.42 11.36
N GLY A 11 11.54 -18.53 10.74
CA GLY A 11 10.95 -17.37 11.42
C GLY A 11 11.91 -16.23 11.79
N LYS A 12 13.22 -16.33 11.51
CA LYS A 12 14.23 -15.30 11.86
C LYS A 12 13.81 -13.89 11.47
N VAL A 13 13.39 -13.71 10.22
CA VAL A 13 13.00 -12.39 9.69
C VAL A 13 11.74 -11.86 10.39
N ARG A 14 10.76 -12.74 10.68
CA ARG A 14 9.52 -12.35 11.35
C ARG A 14 9.74 -11.95 12.82
N GLY A 15 10.69 -12.61 13.50
CA GLY A 15 11.08 -12.26 14.87
C GLY A 15 11.95 -10.99 14.95
N GLN A 16 12.76 -10.73 13.93
CA GLN A 16 13.59 -9.54 13.84
C GLN A 16 12.78 -8.26 13.56
N THR A 17 11.66 -8.37 12.84
CA THR A 17 10.83 -7.21 12.50
C THR A 17 10.05 -6.71 13.72
N PRO A 18 10.26 -5.46 14.19
CA PRO A 18 9.45 -4.91 15.27
C PRO A 18 7.99 -4.79 14.84
N LYS A 19 7.07 -5.10 15.75
CA LYS A 19 5.63 -4.94 15.50
C LYS A 19 5.28 -3.45 15.44
N VAL A 20 4.68 -3.03 14.34
CA VAL A 20 4.14 -1.67 14.18
C VAL A 20 2.61 -1.73 14.23
N GLU A 21 2.02 -0.89 15.07
CA GLU A 21 0.57 -0.84 15.23
C GLU A 21 -0.15 -0.21 14.04
N GLY A 22 -1.36 -0.71 13.78
CA GLY A 22 -2.21 -0.20 12.71
C GLY A 22 -2.78 1.18 13.06
N ARG A 23 -2.68 2.15 12.14
CA ARG A 23 -3.36 3.44 12.29
C ARG A 23 -4.88 3.27 12.11
N LYS A 24 -5.67 3.95 12.94
CA LYS A 24 -7.14 4.03 12.76
C LYS A 24 -7.47 4.65 11.40
N LYS A 25 -8.24 3.94 10.58
CA LYS A 25 -8.73 4.42 9.28
C LYS A 25 -10.25 4.46 9.31
N ILE A 26 -10.83 5.64 9.13
CA ILE A 26 -12.28 5.83 9.00
C ILE A 26 -12.60 5.97 7.52
N SER A 27 -13.45 5.09 7.00
CA SER A 27 -13.96 5.18 5.63
C SER A 27 -15.11 6.17 5.53
N VAL A 28 -15.13 6.96 4.47
CA VAL A 28 -16.28 7.81 4.11
C VAL A 28 -17.37 6.98 3.42
N SER A 29 -18.60 7.52 3.39
CA SER A 29 -19.71 6.92 2.65
C SER A 29 -19.41 6.78 1.15
N SER A 30 -20.10 5.85 0.49
CA SER A 30 -19.91 5.53 -0.93
C SER A 30 -20.06 6.75 -1.84
N SER A 31 -21.05 7.60 -1.58
CA SER A 31 -21.31 8.84 -2.35
C SER A 31 -20.12 9.82 -2.28
N LEU A 32 -19.62 10.09 -1.07
CA LEU A 32 -18.46 10.98 -0.87
C LEU A 32 -17.18 10.40 -1.50
N ARG A 33 -16.98 9.09 -1.38
CA ARG A 33 -15.86 8.38 -2.01
C ARG A 33 -15.88 8.56 -3.53
N ASN A 34 -17.04 8.35 -4.15
CA ASN A 34 -17.21 8.45 -5.60
C ASN A 34 -17.02 9.89 -6.09
N LYS A 35 -17.57 10.89 -5.39
CA LYS A 35 -17.36 12.32 -5.68
C LYS A 35 -15.87 12.70 -5.60
N SER A 36 -15.16 12.25 -4.57
CA SER A 36 -13.73 12.49 -4.40
C SER A 36 -12.91 11.84 -5.53
N ASN A 37 -13.25 10.60 -5.91
CA ASN A 37 -12.59 9.89 -6.99
C ASN A 37 -12.80 10.57 -8.35
N PHE A 38 -14.02 11.03 -8.64
CA PHE A 38 -14.32 11.78 -9.85
C PHE A 38 -13.46 13.04 -9.95
N LYS A 39 -13.45 13.85 -8.87
CA LYS A 39 -12.63 15.07 -8.82
C LYS A 39 -11.14 14.77 -9.04
N LYS A 40 -10.60 13.74 -8.39
CA LYS A 40 -9.18 13.36 -8.54
C LYS A 40 -8.84 12.93 -9.97
N ARG A 41 -9.67 12.10 -10.61
CA ARG A 41 -9.38 11.50 -11.92
C ARG A 41 -9.66 12.44 -13.09
N PHE A 42 -10.79 13.13 -13.06
CA PHE A 42 -11.28 13.89 -14.23
C PHE A 42 -11.03 15.38 -14.13
N VAL A 43 -11.21 15.98 -12.95
CA VAL A 43 -10.97 17.42 -12.77
C VAL A 43 -9.48 17.72 -12.57
N LEU A 44 -8.82 16.91 -11.73
CA LEU A 44 -7.41 17.12 -11.36
C LEU A 44 -6.43 16.26 -12.16
N HIS A 45 -6.91 15.40 -13.06
CA HIS A 45 -6.11 14.48 -13.88
C HIS A 45 -5.05 13.69 -13.10
N ARG A 46 -5.36 13.31 -11.86
CA ARG A 46 -4.46 12.50 -11.02
C ARG A 46 -4.63 11.03 -11.32
N THR A 47 -3.51 10.33 -11.46
CA THR A 47 -3.49 8.87 -11.59
C THR A 47 -4.06 8.22 -10.33
N PRO A 48 -5.04 7.32 -10.43
CA PRO A 48 -5.53 6.58 -9.28
C PRO A 48 -4.44 5.63 -8.76
N GLY A 49 -4.25 5.57 -7.45
CA GLY A 49 -3.31 4.64 -6.80
C GLY A 49 -2.26 5.34 -5.93
N GLN A 50 -1.18 4.64 -5.63
CA GLN A 50 -0.04 5.20 -4.91
C GLN A 50 0.72 6.14 -5.84
N ASN A 51 0.79 7.42 -5.48
CA ASN A 51 1.67 8.39 -6.13
C ASN A 51 3.11 7.92 -5.93
N LYS A 52 3.65 7.16 -6.87
CA LYS A 52 5.06 6.76 -6.83
C LYS A 52 5.91 8.01 -7.07
N PRO A 53 6.94 8.27 -6.25
CA PRO A 53 7.89 9.34 -6.55
C PRO A 53 8.47 9.10 -7.95
N GLY A 54 8.48 10.14 -8.78
CA GLY A 54 8.97 10.07 -10.17
C GLY A 54 7.91 9.77 -11.25
N GLN A 55 6.65 9.50 -10.89
CA GLN A 55 5.56 9.51 -11.88
C GLN A 55 5.32 10.96 -12.31
N ARG A 56 6.03 11.40 -13.37
CA ARG A 56 5.74 12.65 -14.07
C ARG A 56 4.25 12.69 -14.34
N LYS A 57 3.56 13.70 -13.80
CA LYS A 57 2.19 14.03 -14.24
C LYS A 57 2.25 13.99 -15.77
N ARG A 58 1.57 13.05 -16.41
CA ARG A 58 1.40 13.10 -17.86
C ARG A 58 0.71 14.43 -18.11
N LYS A 59 1.47 15.45 -18.54
CA LYS A 59 0.91 16.62 -19.22
C LYS A 59 0.18 16.00 -20.39
N ARG A 60 -1.13 16.25 -20.45
CA ARG A 60 -1.94 15.88 -21.60
C ARG A 60 -1.33 16.52 -22.83
#